data_AF-A0A7C1SVS8-F1
#
_entry.id   AF-A0A7C1SVS8-F1
#
_cell.length_a   1.000
_cell.length_b   1.000
_cell.length_c   1.000
_cell.angle_alpha   90.00
_cell.angle_beta   90.00
_cell.angle_gamma   90.00
#
_symmetry.space_group_name_H-M   'P 1'
#
loop_
_entity.id
_entity.type
_entity.pdbx_description
1 polymer ?
#
loop_
_entity_poly.entity_id
_entity_poly.type
_entity_poly.pdbx_seq_one_letter_code
_entity_poly.pdbx_strand_id
1 'polypeptide(L)' 'REDIARVEIPTLIGVGTKDDIAGSPHKLAELMPRAVALDIPNRDHMLAVGDRVFKKAALDFYSELAGN' A
#
# COMPACT_ATOMS: atom_id res chain seq x y z
N ARG A 1 15.15 5.44 7.53
CA ARG A 1 15.21 3.98 7.29
C ARG A 1 15.09 3.22 8.61
N GLU A 2 15.87 3.57 9.63
CA GLU A 2 15.79 2.92 10.95
C GLU A 2 14.43 3.11 11.62
N ASP A 3 13.81 4.30 11.56
CA ASP A 3 12.51 4.53 12.21
C ASP A 3 11.38 3.75 11.56
N ILE A 4 11.33 3.71 10.21
CA ILE A 4 10.28 3.00 9.50
C ILE A 4 10.37 1.47 9.72
N ALA A 5 11.58 0.95 9.94
CA ALA A 5 11.78 -0.45 10.26
C ALA A 5 11.20 -0.86 11.63
N ARG A 6 10.90 0.11 12.51
CA ARG A 6 10.24 -0.13 13.81
C ARG A 6 8.71 -0.25 13.69
N VAL A 7 8.14 -0.01 12.51
CA VAL A 7 6.70 -0.13 12.29
C VAL A 7 6.34 -1.60 12.10
N GLU A 8 5.90 -2.24 13.18
CA GLU A 8 5.58 -3.68 13.21
C GLU A 8 4.11 -4.00 12.89
N ILE A 9 3.26 -2.98 12.79
CA ILE A 9 1.86 -3.16 12.40
C ILE A 9 1.75 -3.58 10.93
N PRO A 10 0.87 -4.55 10.59
CA PRO A 10 0.53 -4.83 9.20
C PRO A 10 0.18 -3.55 8.46
N THR A 11 0.72 -3.38 7.25
CA THR A 11 0.48 -2.17 6.46
C THR A 11 0.24 -2.50 4.99
N LEU A 12 -0.83 -1.96 4.41
CA LEU A 12 -1.05 -1.95 2.97
C LEU A 12 -0.64 -0.58 2.41
N ILE A 13 0.25 -0.57 1.41
CA ILE A 13 0.76 0.66 0.76
C ILE A 13 0.27 0.68 -0.68
N GLY A 14 -0.71 1.54 -0.99
CA GLY A 14 -1.26 1.68 -2.34
C GLY A 14 -0.76 2.95 -3.05
N VAL A 15 -0.20 2.82 -4.25
CA VAL A 15 0.24 3.97 -5.06
C VAL A 15 -0.22 3.80 -6.51
N GLY A 16 -0.68 4.89 -7.12
CA GLY A 16 -1.06 4.92 -8.53
C GLY A 16 0.16 4.78 -9.46
N THR A 17 0.07 3.97 -10.51
CA THR A 17 1.21 3.79 -11.44
C THR A 17 1.54 5.03 -12.28
N LYS A 18 0.69 6.06 -12.24
CA LYS A 18 0.90 7.37 -12.87
C LYS A 18 1.05 8.49 -11.84
N ASP A 19 1.26 8.14 -10.57
CA ASP A 19 1.56 9.10 -9.52
C ASP A 19 3.00 9.62 -9.70
N ASP A 20 3.14 10.91 -9.92
CA ASP A 20 4.40 11.64 -10.10
C ASP A 20 4.87 12.35 -8.81
N ILE A 21 4.09 12.27 -7.75
CA ILE A 21 4.35 12.91 -6.45
C ILE A 21 4.85 11.88 -5.44
N ALA A 22 4.21 10.72 -5.37
CA ALA A 22 4.56 9.68 -4.42
C ALA A 22 5.86 8.95 -4.81
N GLY A 23 6.58 8.47 -3.79
CA GLY A 23 7.71 7.58 -3.97
C GLY A 23 7.30 6.14 -4.28
N SER A 24 8.30 5.25 -4.41
CA SER A 24 8.05 3.82 -4.68
C SER A 24 7.38 3.12 -3.49
N PRO A 25 6.19 2.50 -3.68
CA PRO A 25 5.54 1.73 -2.62
C PRO A 25 6.36 0.49 -2.23
N HIS A 26 6.99 -0.17 -3.21
CA HIS A 26 7.81 -1.37 -3.01
C HIS A 26 9.05 -1.09 -2.17
N LYS A 27 9.79 0.00 -2.45
CA LYS A 27 10.95 0.39 -1.64
C LYS A 27 10.57 0.73 -0.19
N LEU A 28 9.36 1.22 0.04
CA LEU A 28 8.85 1.45 1.39
C LEU A 28 8.47 0.13 2.06
N ALA A 29 7.80 -0.78 1.35
CA ALA A 29 7.43 -2.09 1.86
C ALA A 29 8.66 -2.94 2.24
N GLU A 30 9.74 -2.89 1.43
CA GLU A 30 11.02 -3.56 1.74
C GLU A 30 11.64 -3.12 3.08
N LEU A 31 11.30 -1.92 3.55
CA LEU A 31 11.81 -1.39 4.82
C LEU A 31 10.92 -1.76 6.02
N MET A 32 9.73 -2.30 5.78
CA MET A 32 8.71 -2.55 6.80
C MET A 32 8.44 -4.05 6.93
N PRO A 33 8.63 -4.66 8.11
CA PRO A 33 8.59 -6.13 8.27
C PRO A 33 7.29 -6.83 7.80
N ARG A 34 6.16 -6.12 7.82
CA ARG A 34 4.82 -6.66 7.54
C ARG A 34 4.02 -5.79 6.57
N ALA A 35 4.71 -5.08 5.69
CA ALA A 35 4.06 -4.26 4.68
C ALA A 35 3.88 -5.01 3.35
N VAL A 36 2.79 -4.70 2.66
CA VAL A 36 2.54 -5.15 1.29
C VAL A 36 2.33 -3.92 0.43
N ALA A 37 3.04 -3.87 -0.70
CA ALA A 37 2.88 -2.82 -1.71
C ALA A 37 1.84 -3.23 -2.77
N LEU A 38 1.06 -2.25 -3.22
CA LEU A 38 0.06 -2.39 -4.26
C LEU A 38 0.22 -1.25 -5.28
N ASP A 39 0.49 -1.63 -6.52
CA ASP A 39 0.38 -0.73 -7.66
C ASP A 39 -1.08 -0.64 -8.11
N ILE A 40 -1.58 0.58 -8.26
CA ILE A 40 -2.95 0.87 -8.71
C ILE A 40 -2.88 1.31 -10.18
N PRO A 41 -3.21 0.44 -11.15
CA PRO A 41 -2.93 0.69 -12.55
C PRO A 41 -3.68 1.92 -13.10
N ASN A 42 -2.99 2.74 -13.88
CA ASN A 42 -3.55 3.91 -14.57
C ASN A 42 -4.21 4.94 -13.63
N ARG A 43 -3.71 5.06 -12.40
CA ARG A 43 -4.13 6.11 -11.45
C ARG A 43 -3.00 7.04 -11.12
N ASP A 44 -3.38 8.30 -10.98
CA ASP A 44 -2.54 9.38 -10.47
C ASP A 44 -2.73 9.51 -8.94
N HIS A 45 -2.05 10.50 -8.37
CA HIS A 45 -2.05 10.80 -6.95
C HIS A 45 -3.45 11.01 -6.36
N MET A 46 -4.34 11.68 -7.09
CA MET A 46 -5.65 12.10 -6.57
C MET A 46 -6.69 10.99 -6.64
N LEU A 47 -6.58 10.10 -7.63
CA LEU A 47 -7.62 9.11 -7.92
C LEU A 47 -7.33 7.71 -7.38
N ALA A 48 -6.09 7.43 -6.94
CA ALA A 48 -5.68 6.12 -6.46
C ALA A 48 -6.53 5.60 -5.28
N VAL A 49 -6.77 6.44 -4.27
CA VAL A 49 -7.50 6.05 -3.03
C VAL A 49 -8.97 5.70 -3.31
N GLY A 50 -9.58 6.35 -4.30
CA GLY A 50 -10.97 6.11 -4.69
C GLY A 50 -11.17 4.86 -5.55
N ASP A 51 -10.10 4.32 -6.13
CA ASP A 51 -10.17 3.25 -7.12
C ASP A 51 -10.66 1.92 -6.52
N ARG A 52 -11.41 1.16 -7.32
CA ARG A 52 -11.96 -0.14 -6.92
C ARG A 52 -10.86 -1.14 -6.57
N VAL A 53 -9.70 -1.11 -7.24
CA VAL A 53 -8.56 -1.98 -6.95
C VAL A 53 -8.06 -1.74 -5.54
N PHE A 54 -7.85 -0.47 -5.17
CA PHE A 54 -7.43 -0.11 -3.82
C PHE A 54 -8.47 -0.49 -2.77
N LYS A 55 -9.76 -0.16 -3.00
CA LYS A 55 -10.84 -0.50 -2.06
C LYS A 55 -10.97 -2.00 -1.86
N LYS A 56 -10.86 -2.80 -2.93
CA LYS A 56 -10.88 -4.27 -2.81
C LYS A 56 -9.70 -4.75 -1.99
N ALA A 57 -8.49 -4.30 -2.32
CA ALA A 57 -7.29 -4.70 -1.60
C ALA A 57 -7.34 -4.33 -0.10
N ALA A 58 -7.91 -3.17 0.24
CA ALA A 58 -8.10 -2.79 1.64
C ALA A 58 -9.04 -3.75 2.38
N LEU A 59 -10.15 -4.15 1.76
CA LEU A 59 -11.08 -5.12 2.35
C LEU A 59 -10.47 -6.52 2.46
N ASP A 60 -9.78 -6.99 1.41
CA ASP A 60 -9.06 -8.27 1.42
C ASP A 60 -8.01 -8.28 2.55
N PHE A 61 -7.21 -7.21 2.65
CA PHE A 61 -6.18 -7.05 3.69
C PHE A 61 -6.76 -7.13 5.11
N TYR A 62 -7.86 -6.44 5.39
CA TYR A 62 -8.52 -6.56 6.69
C TYR A 62 -9.12 -7.94 6.93
N SER A 63 -9.61 -8.61 5.89
CA SER A 63 -10.16 -9.97 6.00
C SER A 63 -9.07 -10.98 6.35
N GLU A 64 -7.92 -10.90 5.69
CA GLU A 64 -6.73 -11.71 5.99
C GLU A 64 -6.25 -11.50 7.43
N LEU A 65 -6.23 -10.24 7.90
CA LEU A 65 -5.86 -9.92 9.29
C LEU A 65 -6.86 -10.43 10.32
N ALA A 66 -8.13 -10.52 9.96
CA ALA A 66 -9.17 -11.10 10.82
C ALA A 66 -9.12 -12.64 10.85
N GLY A 67 -8.28 -13.28 10.02
CA GLY A 67 -8.16 -14.73 9.92
C GLY A 67 -9.31 -15.39 9.16
N ASN A 68 -10.00 -14.64 8.30
CA ASN A 68 -11.09 -15.14 7.44
C ASN A 68 -10.57 -15.62 6.07
#